data_AF-A0A7C7LW54-F1
#
_entry.id   AF-A0A7C7LW54-F1
#
_cell.length_a   1.000
_cell.length_b   1.000
_cell.length_c   1.000
_cell.angle_alpha   90.00
_cell.angle_beta   90.00
_cell.angle_gamma   90.00
#
_symmetry.space_group_name_H-M   'P 1'
#
loop_
_entity.id
_entity.type
_entity.pdbx_description
1 polymer ?
#
loop_
_entity_poly.entity_id
_entity_poly.type
_entity_poly.pdbx_seq_one_letter_code
_entity_poly.pdbx_strand_id
1 'polypeptide(L)' 'MTAYQLGVATDQGDKTGVLLVNLGTPNRPDAGAVRSFLSEFLHDRRVIELSRWVWCPILHGVILRLRPKRSAA' A
#
# COMPACT_ATOMS: atom_id res chain seq x y z
N MET A 1 -14.91 21.75 55.50
CA MET A 1 -14.51 22.17 54.15
C MET A 1 -13.30 21.33 53.75
N THR A 2 -13.52 20.10 53.29
CA THR A 2 -12.45 19.21 52.84
C THR A 2 -12.94 18.50 51.59
N ALA A 3 -12.60 19.05 50.43
CA ALA A 3 -12.92 18.46 49.14
C ALA A 3 -11.92 17.34 48.84
N TYR A 4 -12.45 16.15 48.59
CA TYR A 4 -11.71 14.97 48.14
C TYR A 4 -11.05 15.28 46.79
N GLN A 5 -9.71 15.28 46.73
CA GLN A 5 -9.01 15.17 45.45
C GLN A 5 -9.16 13.74 44.93
N LEU A 6 -10.17 13.53 44.10
CA LEU A 6 -10.27 12.34 43.26
C LEU A 6 -9.12 12.40 42.25
N GLY A 7 -8.06 11.62 42.50
CA GLY A 7 -7.04 11.37 41.50
C GLY A 7 -7.68 10.71 40.28
N VAL A 8 -7.54 11.37 39.12
CA VAL A 8 -7.86 10.75 37.84
C VAL A 8 -6.82 9.65 37.59
N ALA A 9 -7.16 8.43 37.98
CA ALA A 9 -6.43 7.26 37.52
C ALA A 9 -6.65 7.16 36.00
N THR A 10 -5.62 7.48 35.22
CA THR A 10 -5.62 7.12 33.80
C THR A 10 -5.43 5.61 33.74
N ASP A 11 -6.51 4.88 33.47
CA ASP A 11 -6.45 3.46 33.11
C ASP A 11 -5.66 3.35 31.79
N GLN A 12 -4.35 3.15 31.90
CA GLN A 12 -3.46 2.78 30.81
C GLN A 12 -3.50 1.26 30.65
N GLY A 13 -4.70 0.69 30.50
CA GLY A 13 -4.82 -0.66 29.93
C GLY A 13 -4.11 -0.67 28.58
N ASP A 14 -3.30 -1.69 28.31
CA ASP A 14 -2.54 -1.82 27.06
C ASP A 14 -3.47 -1.72 25.85
N LYS A 15 -3.61 -0.50 25.30
CA LYS A 15 -4.47 -0.23 24.15
C LYS A 15 -3.77 -0.79 22.92
N THR A 16 -4.21 -1.96 22.47
CA THR A 16 -3.71 -2.57 21.24
C THR A 16 -4.17 -1.74 20.04
N GLY A 17 -3.24 -1.01 19.42
CA GLY A 17 -3.48 -0.33 18.15
C GLY A 17 -3.41 -1.33 17.00
N VAL A 18 -4.46 -1.43 16.20
CA VAL A 18 -4.48 -2.25 14.97
C VAL A 18 -4.32 -1.33 13.78
N LEU A 19 -3.29 -1.57 12.96
CA LEU A 19 -3.07 -0.87 11.69
C LEU A 19 -3.56 -1.75 10.54
N LEU A 20 -4.71 -1.40 9.96
CA LEU A 20 -5.20 -2.02 8.73
C LEU A 20 -4.51 -1.36 7.53
N VAL A 21 -3.62 -2.09 6.87
CA VAL A 21 -3.01 -1.66 5.59
C VAL A 21 -3.57 -2.45 4.43
N ASN A 22 -3.90 -1.75 3.36
CA ASN A 22 -4.11 -2.32 2.04
C ASN A 22 -3.25 -1.51 1.05
N LEU A 23 -2.91 -2.11 -0.09
CA LEU A 23 -2.15 -1.47 -1.17
C LEU A 23 -2.95 -0.35 -1.87
N GLY A 24 -4.26 -0.31 -1.66
CA GLY A 24 -5.19 0.52 -2.42
C GLY A 24 -5.62 -0.14 -3.72
N THR A 25 -6.55 0.51 -4.41
CA THR A 25 -7.06 0.10 -5.73
C THR A 25 -6.90 1.26 -6.69
N PRO A 26 -6.73 1.01 -8.00
CA PRO A 26 -6.64 2.08 -8.98
C PRO A 26 -7.93 2.90 -8.96
N ASN A 27 -7.80 4.23 -9.08
CA ASN A 27 -8.93 5.17 -9.00
C ASN A 27 -10.02 4.92 -10.05
N ARG A 28 -9.70 4.23 -11.14
CA ARG A 28 -10.61 3.83 -12.22
C ARG A 28 -10.13 2.53 -12.85
N PRO A 29 -11.04 1.71 -13.41
CA PRO A 29 -10.69 0.49 -14.14
C PRO A 29 -10.23 0.79 -15.57
N ASP A 30 -9.53 1.91 -15.79
CA ASP A 30 -8.96 2.26 -17.09
C ASP A 30 -7.50 1.83 -17.18
N ALA A 31 -7.06 1.52 -18.41
CA ALA A 31 -5.71 1.04 -18.67
C ALA A 31 -4.61 2.01 -18.19
N GLY A 32 -4.88 3.32 -18.21
CA GLY A 32 -3.95 4.36 -17.76
C GLY A 32 -3.78 4.34 -16.25
N ALA A 33 -4.88 4.34 -15.50
CA ALA A 33 -4.90 4.28 -14.04
C ALA A 33 -4.25 2.99 -13.51
N VAL A 34 -4.55 1.85 -14.13
CA VAL A 34 -3.92 0.56 -13.78
C VAL A 34 -2.42 0.56 -14.07
N ARG A 35 -1.98 1.17 -15.18
CA ARG A 35 -0.57 1.30 -15.53
C ARG A 35 0.20 2.12 -14.50
N SER A 36 -0.35 3.26 -14.08
CA SER A 36 0.28 4.12 -13.06
C SER A 36 0.39 3.38 -11.72
N PHE A 37 -0.70 2.76 -11.27
CA PHE A 37 -0.72 1.97 -10.03
C PHE A 37 0.30 0.82 -10.05
N LEU A 38 0.36 0.03 -11.13
CA LEU A 38 1.32 -1.06 -11.26
C LEU A 38 2.76 -0.56 -11.38
N SER A 39 2.98 0.58 -12.04
CA SER A 39 4.31 1.16 -12.15
C SER A 39 4.85 1.56 -10.79
N GLU A 40 4.02 2.13 -9.91
CA GLU A 40 4.42 2.49 -8.55
C GLU A 40 4.66 1.24 -7.69
N PHE A 41 3.75 0.28 -7.74
CA PHE A 41 3.83 -0.95 -6.95
C PHE A 41 5.02 -1.83 -7.34
N LEU A 42 5.23 -2.05 -8.64
CA LEU A 42 6.28 -2.93 -9.16
C LEU A 42 7.65 -2.24 -9.24
N HIS A 43 7.75 -0.96 -8.88
CA HIS A 43 9.04 -0.31 -8.73
C HIS A 43 9.62 -0.51 -7.32
N ASP A 44 8.82 -1.02 -6.38
CA ASP A 44 9.29 -1.37 -5.04
C ASP A 44 10.16 -2.64 -5.07
N ARG A 45 11.40 -2.50 -4.58
CA ARG A 45 12.35 -3.62 -4.40
C ARG A 45 11.86 -4.68 -3.43
N ARG A 46 10.92 -4.36 -2.53
CA ARG A 46 10.35 -5.33 -1.59
C ARG A 46 9.41 -6.32 -2.27
N VAL A 47 8.81 -5.91 -3.38
CA VAL A 47 7.91 -6.77 -4.17
C VAL A 47 8.71 -7.65 -5.13
N ILE A 48 9.93 -7.23 -5.50
CA ILE A 48 10.67 -7.80 -6.64
C ILE A 48 12.15 -7.96 -6.34
N GLU A 49 12.60 -9.21 -6.42
CA GLU A 49 13.95 -9.63 -6.01
C GLU A 49 15.01 -9.46 -7.11
N LEU A 50 14.62 -9.09 -8.33
CA LEU A 50 15.52 -8.94 -9.47
C LEU A 50 16.29 -7.61 -9.45
N SER A 51 17.50 -7.62 -10.04
CA SER A 51 18.29 -6.39 -10.22
C SER A 51 17.53 -5.36 -11.07
N ARG A 52 17.54 -4.08 -10.66
CA ARG A 52 16.82 -2.98 -11.33
C ARG A 52 17.11 -2.88 -12.83
N TRP A 53 18.35 -3.18 -13.23
CA TRP A 53 18.76 -3.15 -14.63
C TRP A 53 18.02 -4.16 -15.51
N VAL A 54 17.69 -5.33 -14.94
CA VAL A 54 16.91 -6.36 -15.63
C VAL A 54 15.42 -6.10 -15.47
N TRP A 55 15.00 -5.59 -14.31
CA TRP A 55 13.59 -5.40 -14.01
C TRP A 55 12.95 -4.22 -14.78
N CYS A 56 13.62 -3.06 -14.88
CA CYS A 56 13.09 -1.89 -15.58
C CYS A 56 12.68 -2.18 -17.04
N PRO A 57 13.49 -2.87 -17.89
CA PRO A 57 13.08 -3.19 -19.25
C PRO A 57 11.92 -4.21 -19.29
N ILE A 58 11.82 -5.12 -18.32
CA ILE A 58 10.68 -6.05 -18.19
C ILE A 58 9.41 -5.30 -17.80
N LEU A 59 9.50 -4.39 -16.82
CA LEU A 59 8.38 -3.57 -16.35
C LEU A 59 7.83 -2.71 -17.49
N HIS A 60 8.67 -1.89 -18.12
CA HIS A 60 8.24 -0.94 -19.15
C HIS A 60 8.02 -1.59 -20.53
N GLY A 61 8.70 -2.70 -20.83
CA GLY A 61 8.65 -3.37 -22.13
C GLY A 61 7.60 -4.48 -22.22
N VAL A 62 7.35 -5.22 -21.14
CA VAL A 62 6.50 -6.42 -21.15
C VAL A 62 5.27 -6.20 -20.29
N ILE A 63 5.44 -5.85 -19.00
CA ILE A 63 4.33 -5.82 -18.03
C ILE A 63 3.37 -4.66 -18.29
N LEU A 64 3.87 -3.42 -18.37
CA LEU A 64 3.03 -2.24 -18.59
C LEU A 64 2.41 -2.20 -20.00
N ARG A 65 2.92 -3.00 -20.95
CA ARG A 65 2.40 -3.09 -22.33
C ARG A 65 1.40 -4.23 -22.52
N LEU A 66 1.61 -5.38 -21.88
CA LEU A 66 0.76 -6.57 -22.04
C LEU A 66 -0.44 -6.60 -21.09
N ARG A 67 -0.40 -5.85 -19.98
CA ARG A 67 -1.37 -5.96 -18.89
C ARG A 67 -2.54 -4.94 -18.86
N PRO A 68 -3.01 -4.33 -19.96
CA PRO A 68 -4.37 -3.77 -19.95
C PRO A 68 -5.46 -4.85 -20.12
N LYS A 69 -5.14 -6.00 -20.73
CA LYS A 69 -6.15 -6.99 -21.16
C LYS A 69 -6.47 -8.11 -20.16
N ARG A 70 -5.70 -8.29 -19.09
CA ARG A 70 -5.85 -9.43 -18.15
C ARG A 70 -6.28 -9.06 -16.73
N SER A 71 -6.41 -7.78 -16.40
CA SER A 71 -6.69 -7.32 -15.03
C SER A 71 -7.95 -6.48 -14.90
N ALA A 72 -8.75 -6.42 -15.96
CA ALA A 72 -10.08 -5.81 -16.00
C ALA A 72 -11.21 -6.86 -16.08
N ALA A 73 -10.91 -8.11 -15.70
CA ALA A 73 -11.88 -9.20 -15.60
C ALA A 73 -12.16 -9.52 -14.13
#